data_AF-A0ABD7JVM1-F1
#
_entry.id   AF-A0ABD7JVM1-F1
#
_cell.length_a   1.000
_cell.length_b   1.000
_cell.length_c   1.000
_cell.angle_alpha   90.00
_cell.angle_beta   90.00
_cell.angle_gamma   90.00
#
_symmetry.space_group_name_H-M   'P 1'
#
loop_
_entity.id
_entity.type
_entity.pdbx_description
1 polymer ?
#
loop_
_entity_poly.entity_id
_entity_poly.type
_entity_poly.pdbx_seq_one_letter_code
_entity_poly.pdbx_strand_id
1 'polypeptide(L)'
;MKYSDLIDLPKPGTYNIGLVSAKNSDMLKYFGHPVLDGKYDPKGKCMSPNDPEFQKRVASRKVGPFRATGLLPALDSLKSIFERVEREVPDLYPLLRNNGMLCSRYTRIKGKIGPGISNHSWGTALDMFIDGDTEKQGDNKVQRGLLILANYFNAAGWYWGAAFPTEDGMHFEVSRGLLAQWKKDGLI
;
A
#
# COMPACT_ATOMS: atom_id res chain seq x y z
N MET A 1 9.16 -7.57 -24.28
CA MET A 1 9.39 -7.62 -22.81
C MET A 1 8.02 -7.63 -22.15
N LYS A 2 7.81 -8.46 -21.14
CA LYS A 2 6.53 -8.55 -20.41
C LYS A 2 6.55 -7.61 -19.20
N TYR A 3 5.37 -7.19 -18.76
CA TYR A 3 5.25 -6.38 -17.55
C TYR A 3 5.55 -7.17 -16.26
N SER A 4 5.39 -8.50 -16.30
CA SER A 4 5.73 -9.42 -15.22
C SER A 4 7.22 -9.75 -15.11
N ASP A 5 8.05 -9.30 -16.08
CA ASP A 5 9.49 -9.57 -16.06
C ASP A 5 10.13 -8.90 -14.83
N LEU A 6 10.92 -9.65 -14.06
CA LEU A 6 11.75 -9.11 -13.00
C LEU A 6 12.92 -8.32 -13.60
N ILE A 7 13.06 -7.08 -13.16
CA ILE A 7 14.17 -6.18 -13.49
C ILE A 7 14.91 -5.80 -12.23
N ASP A 8 16.16 -5.36 -12.38
CA ASP A 8 16.89 -4.82 -11.24
C ASP A 8 16.21 -3.56 -10.72
N LEU A 9 16.16 -3.43 -9.39
CA LEU A 9 15.62 -2.27 -8.73
C LEU A 9 16.37 -1.00 -9.20
N PRO A 10 15.67 0.08 -9.57
CA PRO A 10 16.31 1.34 -9.90
C PRO A 10 17.13 1.89 -8.72
N LYS A 11 18.06 2.78 -9.03
CA LYS A 11 18.87 3.45 -8.01
C LYS A 11 17.96 4.14 -6.97
N PRO A 12 18.24 4.01 -5.67
CA PRO A 12 17.51 4.76 -4.64
C PRO A 12 17.52 6.26 -4.94
N GLY A 13 16.40 6.92 -4.64
CA GLY A 13 16.21 8.35 -4.89
C GLY A 13 15.72 8.72 -6.29
N THR A 14 15.51 7.75 -7.19
CA THR A 14 14.81 7.99 -8.47
C THR A 14 13.29 7.79 -8.37
N TYR A 15 12.82 7.32 -7.22
CA TYR A 15 11.41 7.13 -6.86
C TYR A 15 11.18 7.67 -5.44
N ASN A 16 9.93 7.88 -5.06
CA ASN A 16 9.51 8.51 -3.81
C ASN A 16 10.09 9.93 -3.59
N ILE A 17 10.36 10.67 -4.68
CA ILE A 17 10.94 12.02 -4.59
C ILE A 17 9.99 12.93 -3.80
N GLY A 18 10.47 13.47 -2.68
CA GLY A 18 9.68 14.33 -1.78
C GLY A 18 8.65 13.57 -0.91
N LEU A 19 8.58 12.24 -1.00
CA LEU A 19 7.66 11.43 -0.23
C LEU A 19 8.36 10.78 0.97
N VAL A 20 7.61 10.66 2.06
CA VAL A 20 8.06 10.00 3.30
C VAL A 20 7.01 8.99 3.72
N SER A 21 7.44 7.76 3.97
CA SER A 21 6.61 6.69 4.55
C SER A 21 5.93 7.16 5.86
N ALA A 22 4.65 6.86 6.00
CA ALA A 22 3.89 7.15 7.21
C ALA A 22 4.33 6.20 8.34
N LYS A 23 4.73 6.76 9.48
CA LYS A 23 5.14 5.98 10.66
C LYS A 23 3.92 5.57 11.47
N ASN A 24 4.06 4.55 12.33
CA ASN A 24 3.00 4.16 13.26
C ASN A 24 2.52 5.34 14.14
N SER A 25 3.40 6.27 14.53
CA SER A 25 3.01 7.47 15.27
C SER A 25 2.09 8.40 14.46
N ASP A 26 2.29 8.50 13.15
CA ASP A 26 1.42 9.29 12.26
C ASP A 26 0.03 8.63 12.17
N MET A 27 0.00 7.31 11.99
CA MET A 27 -1.23 6.53 11.88
C MET A 27 -2.05 6.54 13.18
N LEU A 28 -1.40 6.28 14.31
CA LEU A 28 -2.03 6.28 15.63
C LEU A 28 -2.57 7.66 15.99
N LYS A 29 -1.86 8.73 15.62
CA LYS A 29 -2.31 10.11 15.85
C LYS A 29 -3.65 10.41 15.14
N TYR A 30 -3.83 9.94 13.91
CA TYR A 30 -5.03 10.25 13.12
C TYR A 30 -6.18 9.27 13.33
N PHE A 31 -5.88 8.00 13.59
CA PHE A 31 -6.88 6.94 13.54
C PHE A 31 -6.99 6.13 14.83
N GLY A 32 -6.06 6.30 15.78
CA GLY A 32 -5.91 5.37 16.89
C GLY A 32 -5.57 3.96 16.40
N HIS A 33 -5.92 2.96 17.21
CA HIS A 33 -5.75 1.57 16.83
C HIS A 33 -7.00 1.05 16.08
N PRO A 34 -6.85 0.37 14.93
CA PRO A 34 -7.94 -0.32 14.24
C PRO A 34 -8.42 -1.57 14.98
N VAL A 35 -7.57 -2.11 15.87
CA VAL A 35 -7.89 -3.22 16.76
C VAL A 35 -7.99 -2.69 18.19
N LEU A 36 -9.09 -2.98 18.89
CA LEU A 36 -9.37 -2.57 20.27
C LEU A 36 -8.17 -2.81 21.18
N ASP A 37 -7.81 -1.78 21.94
CA ASP A 37 -6.66 -1.73 22.85
C ASP A 37 -5.31 -2.10 22.21
N GLY A 38 -5.19 -2.06 20.87
CA GLY A 38 -3.99 -2.49 20.16
C GLY A 38 -3.66 -3.97 20.31
N LYS A 39 -4.66 -4.82 20.63
CA LYS A 39 -4.49 -6.26 20.85
C LYS A 39 -4.40 -7.05 19.54
N TYR A 40 -3.34 -6.82 18.77
CA TYR A 40 -3.05 -7.60 17.57
C TYR A 40 -2.66 -9.05 17.90
N ASP A 41 -2.89 -9.96 16.96
CA ASP A 41 -2.49 -11.36 17.09
C ASP A 41 -0.95 -11.45 17.19
N PRO A 42 -0.41 -12.05 18.27
CA PRO A 42 1.04 -12.11 18.51
C PRO A 42 1.78 -13.04 17.54
N LYS A 43 1.07 -13.90 16.80
CA LYS A 43 1.61 -14.72 15.69
C LYS A 43 1.52 -13.98 14.35
N GLY A 44 1.14 -12.71 14.36
CA GLY A 44 1.08 -11.84 13.18
C GLY A 44 0.00 -12.27 12.19
N LYS A 45 -1.04 -13.00 12.65
CA LYS A 45 -2.18 -13.36 11.82
C LYS A 45 -2.93 -12.09 11.43
N CYS A 46 -3.38 -12.04 10.17
CA CYS A 46 -4.23 -10.98 9.69
C CYS A 46 -5.54 -10.94 10.48
N MET A 47 -5.91 -9.77 10.99
CA MET A 47 -7.19 -9.53 11.66
C MET A 47 -8.00 -8.50 10.89
N SER A 48 -9.32 -8.61 10.99
CA SER A 48 -10.23 -7.50 10.66
C SER A 48 -10.14 -6.43 11.76
N PRO A 49 -10.27 -5.14 11.44
CA PRO A 49 -10.45 -4.11 12.47
C PRO A 49 -11.71 -4.43 13.29
N ASN A 50 -11.66 -4.15 14.59
CA ASN A 50 -12.78 -4.33 15.52
C ASN A 50 -13.05 -3.09 16.37
N ASP A 51 -12.34 -1.98 16.14
CA ASP A 51 -12.72 -0.67 16.67
C ASP A 51 -13.93 -0.09 15.89
N PRO A 52 -15.06 0.20 16.55
CA PRO A 52 -16.27 0.65 15.86
C PRO A 52 -16.13 2.00 15.14
N GLU A 53 -15.34 2.94 15.66
CA GLU A 53 -15.15 4.24 15.02
C GLU A 53 -14.27 4.14 13.79
N PHE A 54 -13.24 3.29 13.84
CA PHE A 54 -12.40 2.98 12.70
C PHE A 54 -13.19 2.22 11.62
N GLN A 55 -14.04 1.27 12.00
CA GLN A 55 -14.86 0.49 11.05
C GLN A 55 -15.78 1.37 10.19
N LYS A 56 -16.28 2.49 10.71
CA LYS A 56 -17.09 3.46 9.95
C LYS A 56 -16.30 4.14 8.80
N ARG A 57 -14.97 4.12 8.87
CA ARG A 57 -14.05 4.79 7.94
C ARG A 57 -13.49 3.83 6.87
N VAL A 58 -13.91 2.57 6.85
CA VAL A 58 -13.45 1.59 5.87
C VAL A 58 -14.61 1.07 5.03
N ALA A 59 -14.32 0.72 3.77
CA ALA A 59 -15.29 0.09 2.88
C ALA A 59 -14.60 -0.90 1.94
N SER A 60 -15.39 -1.73 1.26
CA SER A 60 -14.94 -2.55 0.14
C SER A 60 -15.47 -1.99 -1.17
N ARG A 61 -14.58 -1.53 -2.05
CA ARG A 61 -14.94 -0.91 -3.34
C ARG A 61 -14.19 -1.56 -4.51
N LYS A 62 -14.77 -1.52 -5.70
CA LYS A 62 -14.01 -1.76 -6.94
C LYS A 62 -13.20 -0.50 -7.21
N VAL A 63 -11.88 -0.61 -7.14
CA VAL A 63 -10.96 0.53 -7.33
C VAL A 63 -10.31 0.52 -8.71
N GLY A 64 -10.48 -0.54 -9.48
CA GLY A 64 -9.95 -0.66 -10.84
C GLY A 64 -10.24 -2.07 -11.36
N PRO A 65 -9.22 -2.85 -11.74
CA PRO A 65 -9.41 -4.22 -12.21
C PRO A 65 -9.75 -5.20 -11.08
N PHE A 66 -9.66 -4.77 -9.82
CA PHE A 66 -9.99 -5.57 -8.64
C PHE A 66 -10.76 -4.78 -7.57
N ARG A 67 -11.23 -5.50 -6.55
CA ARG A 67 -11.80 -4.93 -5.32
C ARG A 67 -10.72 -4.81 -4.25
N ALA A 68 -10.82 -3.76 -3.45
CA ALA A 68 -9.99 -3.56 -2.27
C ALA A 68 -10.86 -3.14 -1.08
N THR A 69 -10.43 -3.53 0.12
CA THR A 69 -11.02 -3.09 1.38
C THR A 69 -10.01 -2.20 2.09
N GLY A 70 -10.40 -0.99 2.46
CA GLY A 70 -9.48 -0.04 3.09
C GLY A 70 -10.14 1.29 3.49
N LEU A 71 -9.32 2.25 3.88
CA LEU A 71 -9.75 3.58 4.32
C LEU A 71 -10.42 4.35 3.16
N LEU A 72 -11.53 5.03 3.42
CA LEU A 72 -12.33 5.70 2.36
C LEU A 72 -11.49 6.58 1.40
N PRO A 73 -10.75 7.61 1.86
CA PRO A 73 -9.90 8.42 0.97
C PRO A 73 -8.79 7.63 0.26
N ALA A 74 -8.31 6.53 0.85
CA ALA A 74 -7.33 5.67 0.17
C ALA A 74 -7.98 4.93 -1.02
N LEU A 75 -9.22 4.45 -0.87
CA LEU A 75 -9.96 3.82 -1.96
C LEU A 75 -10.27 4.81 -3.08
N ASP A 76 -10.60 6.06 -2.74
CA ASP A 76 -10.86 7.11 -3.72
C ASP A 76 -9.58 7.46 -4.49
N SER A 77 -8.45 7.59 -3.81
CA SER A 77 -7.14 7.79 -4.42
C SER A 77 -6.74 6.63 -5.35
N LEU A 78 -6.92 5.38 -4.91
CA LEU A 78 -6.66 4.19 -5.74
C LEU A 78 -7.53 4.18 -7.00
N LYS A 79 -8.81 4.56 -6.88
CA LYS A 79 -9.69 4.66 -8.04
C LYS A 79 -9.16 5.64 -9.09
N SER A 80 -8.78 6.85 -8.68
CA SER A 80 -8.20 7.83 -9.60
C SER A 80 -6.86 7.38 -10.20
N ILE A 81 -6.01 6.70 -9.42
CA ILE A 81 -4.76 6.11 -9.92
C ILE A 81 -5.05 5.10 -11.03
N PHE A 82 -5.95 4.15 -10.78
CA PHE A 82 -6.21 3.07 -11.72
C PHE A 82 -7.00 3.51 -12.96
N GLU A 83 -7.91 4.47 -12.85
CA GLU A 83 -8.55 5.13 -14.02
C GLU A 83 -7.50 5.80 -14.92
N ARG A 84 -6.45 6.37 -14.31
CA ARG A 84 -5.35 6.97 -15.05
C ARG A 84 -4.47 5.92 -15.73
N VAL A 85 -4.16 4.82 -15.04
CA VAL A 85 -3.41 3.68 -15.62
C VAL A 85 -4.18 3.03 -16.77
N GLU A 86 -5.50 2.83 -16.64
CA GLU A 86 -6.35 2.28 -17.70
C GLU A 86 -6.28 3.11 -18.99
N ARG A 87 -6.25 4.45 -18.85
CA ARG A 87 -6.18 5.37 -19.98
C ARG A 87 -4.78 5.46 -20.59
N GLU A 88 -3.74 5.53 -19.77
CA GLU A 88 -2.38 5.87 -20.22
C GLU A 88 -1.50 4.64 -20.51
N VAL A 89 -1.79 3.51 -19.87
CA VAL A 89 -1.08 2.23 -20.07
C VAL A 89 -2.10 1.07 -20.14
N PRO A 90 -2.99 1.07 -21.16
CA PRO A 90 -4.11 0.14 -21.23
C PRO A 90 -3.69 -1.33 -21.26
N ASP A 91 -2.50 -1.66 -21.78
CA ASP A 91 -1.99 -3.04 -21.81
C ASP A 91 -1.55 -3.55 -20.43
N LEU A 92 -1.17 -2.66 -19.51
CA LEU A 92 -0.78 -3.00 -18.15
C LEU A 92 -1.99 -3.21 -17.24
N TYR A 93 -3.02 -2.37 -17.39
CA TYR A 93 -4.22 -2.36 -16.56
C TYR A 93 -4.89 -3.73 -16.34
N PRO A 94 -5.15 -4.56 -17.38
CA PRO A 94 -5.80 -5.86 -17.19
C PRO A 94 -4.92 -6.88 -16.47
N LEU A 95 -3.61 -6.64 -16.35
CA LEU A 95 -2.65 -7.53 -15.68
C LEU A 95 -2.52 -7.26 -14.19
N LEU A 96 -3.07 -6.14 -13.71
CA LEU A 96 -2.96 -5.76 -12.31
C LEU A 96 -3.70 -6.74 -11.41
N ARG A 97 -3.02 -7.20 -10.36
CA ARG A 97 -3.57 -8.03 -9.29
C ARG A 97 -3.19 -7.42 -7.94
N ASN A 98 -3.91 -7.78 -6.88
CA ASN A 98 -3.57 -7.38 -5.53
C ASN A 98 -3.34 -8.60 -4.64
N ASN A 99 -2.52 -8.40 -3.60
CA ASN A 99 -2.26 -9.36 -2.53
C ASN A 99 -2.75 -8.85 -1.16
N GLY A 100 -3.74 -7.94 -1.17
CA GLY A 100 -4.38 -7.41 0.03
C GLY A 100 -4.11 -5.93 0.30
N MET A 101 -5.07 -5.31 1.01
CA MET A 101 -5.03 -3.90 1.43
C MET A 101 -5.25 -3.80 2.94
N LEU A 102 -6.49 -3.92 3.42
CA LEU A 102 -6.78 -3.94 4.86
C LEU A 102 -6.41 -5.30 5.49
N CYS A 103 -5.44 -5.27 6.39
CA CYS A 103 -5.02 -6.41 7.18
C CYS A 103 -4.38 -5.95 8.50
N SER A 104 -5.13 -6.02 9.61
CA SER A 104 -4.65 -5.60 10.92
C SER A 104 -3.68 -6.61 11.50
N ARG A 105 -2.39 -6.28 11.50
CA ARG A 105 -1.30 -7.12 11.99
C ARG A 105 -0.03 -6.33 12.25
N TYR A 106 0.91 -6.94 12.95
CA TYR A 106 2.30 -6.51 12.93
C TYR A 106 2.91 -6.64 11.52
N THR A 107 3.88 -5.78 11.24
CA THR A 107 4.73 -5.83 10.03
C THR A 107 5.32 -7.22 9.82
N ARG A 108 5.56 -7.60 8.56
CA ARG A 108 6.26 -8.84 8.22
C ARG A 108 7.46 -8.52 7.34
N ILE A 109 8.63 -8.98 7.76
CA ILE A 109 9.90 -8.76 7.07
C ILE A 109 10.53 -10.13 6.82
N LYS A 110 10.67 -10.51 5.56
CA LYS A 110 11.15 -11.82 5.09
C LYS A 110 10.42 -12.97 5.77
N GLY A 111 9.09 -12.84 5.87
CA GLY A 111 8.20 -13.82 6.51
C GLY A 111 8.20 -13.82 8.05
N LYS A 112 9.02 -12.99 8.71
CA LYS A 112 9.11 -12.89 10.18
C LYS A 112 8.31 -11.70 10.68
N ILE A 113 7.75 -11.81 11.89
CA ILE A 113 7.03 -10.71 12.54
C ILE A 113 8.03 -9.60 12.87
N GLY A 114 7.73 -8.38 12.42
CA GLY A 114 8.50 -7.18 12.69
C GLY A 114 8.03 -6.43 13.95
N PRO A 115 8.77 -5.40 14.36
CA PRO A 115 8.54 -4.71 15.63
C PRO A 115 7.39 -3.70 15.59
N GLY A 116 6.94 -3.31 14.40
CA GLY A 116 5.90 -2.28 14.21
C GLY A 116 4.57 -2.85 13.74
N ILE A 117 3.53 -2.03 13.83
CA ILE A 117 2.21 -2.30 13.23
C ILE A 117 2.31 -2.07 11.72
N SER A 118 1.78 -2.98 10.91
CA SER A 118 1.77 -2.80 9.46
C SER A 118 0.82 -1.67 9.05
N ASN A 119 1.19 -0.85 8.06
CA ASN A 119 0.30 0.17 7.49
C ASN A 119 -0.95 -0.43 6.82
N HIS A 120 -0.92 -1.71 6.47
CA HIS A 120 -2.12 -2.47 6.09
C HIS A 120 -3.19 -2.48 7.18
N SER A 121 -2.82 -2.29 8.45
CA SER A 121 -3.78 -2.33 9.57
C SER A 121 -4.82 -1.23 9.50
N TRP A 122 -4.44 -0.09 8.91
CA TRP A 122 -5.35 1.05 8.71
C TRP A 122 -5.96 1.08 7.30
N GLY A 123 -5.75 0.05 6.48
CA GLY A 123 -6.24 0.07 5.10
C GLY A 123 -5.66 1.22 4.29
N THR A 124 -4.40 1.59 4.56
CA THR A 124 -3.65 2.65 3.87
C THR A 124 -2.40 2.11 3.19
N ALA A 125 -2.30 0.79 3.04
CA ALA A 125 -1.29 0.12 2.24
C ALA A 125 -1.95 -0.91 1.34
N LEU A 126 -1.37 -1.16 0.18
CA LEU A 126 -1.84 -2.08 -0.84
C LEU A 126 -0.63 -2.85 -1.39
N ASP A 127 -0.72 -4.17 -1.34
CA ASP A 127 0.24 -5.05 -2.01
C ASP A 127 -0.27 -5.40 -3.41
N MET A 128 0.58 -5.28 -4.41
CA MET A 128 0.25 -5.49 -5.82
C MET A 128 1.24 -6.40 -6.54
N PHE A 129 0.77 -7.06 -7.59
CA PHE A 129 1.63 -7.80 -8.52
C PHE A 129 1.02 -7.78 -9.93
N ILE A 130 1.83 -8.15 -10.92
CA ILE A 130 1.55 -8.01 -12.35
C ILE A 130 1.49 -9.39 -13.00
N ASP A 131 0.33 -10.02 -12.94
CA ASP A 131 0.11 -11.41 -13.36
C ASP A 131 1.12 -12.42 -12.76
N GLY A 132 0.87 -13.71 -12.91
CA GLY A 132 1.78 -14.75 -12.40
C GLY A 132 2.06 -14.66 -10.88
N ASP A 133 3.32 -14.86 -10.50
CA ASP A 133 3.74 -14.94 -9.10
C ASP A 133 4.13 -13.58 -8.51
N THR A 134 3.96 -13.45 -7.19
CA THR A 134 4.49 -12.31 -6.42
C THR A 134 6.01 -12.33 -6.37
N GLU A 135 6.64 -11.15 -6.40
CA GLU A 135 8.08 -11.03 -6.24
C GLU A 135 8.56 -11.32 -4.80
N LYS A 136 9.86 -11.54 -4.65
CA LYS A 136 10.48 -11.89 -3.38
C LYS A 136 11.07 -10.65 -2.71
N GLN A 137 10.58 -10.36 -1.51
CA GLN A 137 11.06 -9.25 -0.70
C GLN A 137 12.59 -9.27 -0.47
N GLY A 138 13.28 -8.20 -0.85
CA GLY A 138 14.67 -7.92 -0.54
C GLY A 138 15.68 -8.70 -1.37
N ASP A 139 15.34 -9.03 -2.62
CA ASP A 139 16.26 -9.58 -3.61
C ASP A 139 16.78 -8.53 -4.62
N ASN A 140 16.38 -7.26 -4.45
CA ASN A 140 16.70 -6.11 -5.30
C ASN A 140 16.17 -6.26 -6.74
N LYS A 141 15.08 -7.01 -6.92
CA LYS A 141 14.38 -7.11 -8.19
C LYS A 141 12.93 -6.73 -8.01
N VAL A 142 12.37 -6.12 -9.05
CA VAL A 142 10.96 -5.75 -9.09
C VAL A 142 10.33 -6.14 -10.42
N GLN A 143 9.03 -6.45 -10.44
CA GLN A 143 8.30 -6.60 -11.70
C GLN A 143 8.28 -5.26 -12.44
N ARG A 144 8.58 -5.28 -13.74
CA ARG A 144 8.61 -4.07 -14.60
C ARG A 144 7.33 -3.23 -14.49
N GLY A 145 6.17 -3.87 -14.42
CA GLY A 145 4.89 -3.18 -14.28
C GLY A 145 4.75 -2.43 -12.94
N LEU A 146 5.32 -2.94 -11.84
CA LEU A 146 5.33 -2.25 -10.55
C LEU A 146 6.17 -0.97 -10.60
N LEU A 147 7.30 -0.98 -11.32
CA LEU A 147 8.07 0.23 -11.57
C LEU A 147 7.26 1.28 -12.36
N ILE A 148 6.48 0.86 -13.36
CA ILE A 148 5.61 1.78 -14.10
C ILE A 148 4.54 2.35 -13.17
N LEU A 149 3.87 1.49 -12.38
CA LEU A 149 2.85 1.90 -11.41
C LEU A 149 3.41 2.87 -10.37
N ALA A 150 4.66 2.70 -9.93
CA ALA A 150 5.27 3.56 -8.93
C ALA A 150 5.22 5.04 -9.32
N ASN A 151 5.30 5.38 -10.62
CA ASN A 151 5.14 6.76 -11.08
C ASN A 151 3.73 7.31 -10.79
N TYR A 152 2.69 6.51 -11.02
CA TYR A 152 1.30 6.90 -10.75
C TYR A 152 1.01 7.03 -9.26
N PHE A 153 1.49 6.06 -8.47
CA PHE A 153 1.36 6.07 -7.02
C PHE A 153 2.11 7.25 -6.40
N ASN A 154 3.37 7.49 -6.79
CA ASN A 154 4.14 8.62 -6.30
C ASN A 154 3.52 9.97 -6.67
N ALA A 155 3.02 10.11 -7.90
CA ALA A 155 2.31 11.32 -8.32
C ALA A 155 1.04 11.58 -7.50
N ALA A 156 0.38 10.53 -7.01
CA ALA A 156 -0.77 10.61 -6.13
C ALA A 156 -0.41 10.75 -4.63
N GLY A 157 0.88 10.78 -4.29
CA GLY A 157 1.36 10.91 -2.91
C GLY A 157 1.48 9.58 -2.14
N TRP A 158 1.47 8.44 -2.82
CA TRP A 158 1.76 7.14 -2.22
C TRP A 158 3.25 6.84 -2.29
N TYR A 159 3.79 6.34 -1.19
CA TYR A 159 5.15 5.86 -1.03
C TYR A 159 5.27 4.40 -1.49
N TRP A 160 6.30 4.10 -2.25
CA TRP A 160 6.61 2.76 -2.74
C TRP A 160 7.59 2.04 -1.81
N GLY A 161 7.23 0.83 -1.36
CA GLY A 161 7.97 -0.02 -0.42
C GLY A 161 9.31 -0.52 -0.95
N ALA A 162 9.58 -0.36 -2.25
CA ALA A 162 10.89 -0.64 -2.81
C ALA A 162 12.03 0.23 -2.24
N ALA A 163 11.70 1.29 -1.50
CA ALA A 163 12.68 2.13 -0.80
C ALA A 163 12.96 1.66 0.64
N PHE A 164 12.30 0.61 1.12
CA PHE A 164 12.56 0.11 2.47
C PHE A 164 13.95 -0.53 2.60
N PRO A 165 14.53 -0.57 3.82
CA PRO A 165 15.82 -1.23 4.04
C PRO A 165 15.83 -2.70 3.61
N THR A 166 14.70 -3.38 3.79
CA THR A 166 14.38 -4.61 3.09
C THR A 166 13.34 -4.24 2.05
N GLU A 167 13.78 -4.13 0.79
CA GLU A 167 12.95 -3.73 -0.35
C GLU A 167 11.69 -4.59 -0.42
N ASP A 168 10.56 -3.94 -0.68
CA ASP A 168 9.25 -4.57 -0.82
C ASP A 168 8.49 -3.92 -1.99
N GLY A 169 8.82 -4.32 -3.21
CA GLY A 169 8.33 -3.67 -4.43
C GLY A 169 6.85 -3.91 -4.73
N MET A 170 6.21 -4.91 -4.11
CA MET A 170 4.77 -5.07 -4.20
C MET A 170 4.01 -4.06 -3.34
N HIS A 171 4.65 -3.53 -2.30
CA HIS A 171 4.00 -2.71 -1.27
C HIS A 171 3.92 -1.24 -1.69
N PHE A 172 2.72 -0.67 -1.66
CA PHE A 172 2.48 0.77 -1.74
C PHE A 172 1.74 1.24 -0.50
N GLU A 173 2.10 2.40 0.05
CA GLU A 173 1.42 2.98 1.21
C GLU A 173 1.21 4.48 1.10
N VAL A 174 0.16 4.98 1.75
CA VAL A 174 -0.12 6.41 1.85
C VAL A 174 1.06 7.09 2.55
N SER A 175 1.65 8.12 1.93
CA SER A 175 2.75 8.87 2.54
C SER A 175 2.27 9.75 3.70
N ARG A 176 3.20 10.19 4.55
CA ARG A 176 2.92 11.21 5.57
C ARG A 176 2.33 12.49 4.99
N GLY A 177 2.84 12.93 3.83
CA GLY A 177 2.36 14.14 3.17
C GLY A 177 0.90 14.00 2.73
N LEU A 178 0.54 12.85 2.15
CA LEU A 178 -0.82 12.56 1.73
C LEU A 178 -1.79 12.48 2.92
N LEU A 179 -1.39 11.86 4.04
CA LEU A 179 -2.18 11.89 5.27
C LEU A 179 -2.42 13.32 5.78
N ALA A 180 -1.37 14.14 5.82
CA ALA A 180 -1.49 15.53 6.24
C ALA A 180 -2.43 16.32 5.33
N GLN A 181 -2.39 16.06 4.02
CA GLN A 181 -3.30 16.67 3.04
C GLN A 181 -4.75 16.24 3.29
N TRP A 182 -5.03 14.94 3.44
CA TRP A 182 -6.37 14.46 3.78
C TRP A 182 -6.90 15.05 5.09
N LYS A 183 -6.02 15.28 6.08
CA LYS A 183 -6.42 15.95 7.31
C LYS A 183 -6.83 17.40 7.06
N LYS A 184 -6.05 18.13 6.27
CA LYS A 184 -6.33 19.51 5.88
C LYS A 184 -7.66 19.62 5.12
N ASP A 185 -7.96 18.63 4.29
CA ASP A 185 -9.17 18.57 3.46
C ASP A 185 -10.40 18.04 4.23
N GLY A 186 -10.26 17.68 5.51
CA GLY A 186 -11.36 17.17 6.32
C GLY A 186 -11.79 15.73 5.98
N LEU A 187 -10.93 14.97 5.30
CA LEU A 187 -11.21 13.58 4.92
C LEU A 187 -10.87 12.56 6.02
N ILE A 188 -10.06 12.95 7.02
CA ILE A 188 -9.66 12.13 8.17
C ILE A 188 -9.69 12.85 9.53
#